data_AF-A0A518CZM0-F1
#
_entry.id   AF-A0A518CZM0-F1
#
_cell.length_a   1.000
_cell.length_b   1.000
_cell.length_c   1.000
_cell.angle_alpha   90.00
_cell.angle_beta   90.00
_cell.angle_gamma   90.00
#
_symmetry.space_group_name_H-M   'P 1'
#
loop_
_entity.id
_entity.type
_entity.pdbx_description
1 polymer ?
#
loop_
_entity_poly.entity_id
_entity_poly.type
_entity_poly.pdbx_seq_one_letter_code
_entity_poly.pdbx_strand_id
1 'polypeptide(L)'
;MRSIVPLALVLLLLAIGLRTAVVFESSSGSQRGGARATNVLVTSRGHMLPAAALQGGDESVLDTIAVGDLLLTQRGETSGLRTVMLRPDLELEFFLNFDLARDPQGIVKIADSASIAPEGSVLVLAVQGDVRPASGDSTVFDETVRTLGARVSPFRAERASWALVSLRRADGWHALAEAYSETQGIDLTTTVLANPLERGREALGELVHVRGEGPLVLDLAGVLGWAESDQGTQGFDRWARLQQQTKSSIRLRRGHTSSEGDGAVGSVRFPNVRLGAAPSFSVALGVPSYHAEGYAGALCELVVDGEVVGHRYLNEPEVWHPWVQDLADFAHRTVDVELRVRPIERDDEDVTGAARVAWILWGEPVLTWTQDS
;
A
#
# COMPACT_ATOMS: atom_id res chain seq x y z
N MET A 1 -36.01 -4.65 -3.08
CA MET A 1 -35.00 -5.74 -3.22
C MET A 1 -33.58 -5.21 -3.50
N ARG A 2 -33.24 -3.96 -3.14
CA ARG A 2 -31.94 -3.31 -3.46
C ARG A 2 -30.91 -3.29 -2.30
N SER A 3 -31.16 -3.98 -1.18
CA SER A 3 -30.33 -3.90 0.03
C SER A 3 -29.71 -5.23 0.48
N ILE A 4 -29.79 -6.29 -0.35
CA ILE A 4 -29.31 -7.63 0.03
C ILE A 4 -27.82 -7.81 -0.31
N VAL A 5 -27.36 -7.24 -1.43
CA VAL A 5 -25.96 -7.30 -1.87
C VAL A 5 -25.00 -6.59 -0.91
N PRO A 6 -25.24 -5.34 -0.45
CA PRO A 6 -24.34 -4.67 0.49
C PRO A 6 -24.30 -5.37 1.86
N LEU A 7 -25.43 -5.90 2.33
CA LEU A 7 -25.47 -6.68 3.56
C LEU A 7 -24.69 -8.00 3.41
N ALA A 8 -24.78 -8.67 2.26
CA ALA A 8 -24.01 -9.88 1.99
C ALA A 8 -22.50 -9.59 1.90
N LEU A 9 -22.11 -8.44 1.33
CA LEU A 9 -20.71 -8.03 1.25
C LEU A 9 -20.12 -7.69 2.62
N VAL A 10 -20.87 -6.92 3.43
CA VAL A 10 -20.49 -6.61 4.81
C VAL A 10 -20.45 -7.89 5.65
N LEU A 11 -21.43 -8.79 5.53
CA LEU A 11 -21.41 -10.07 6.26
C LEU A 11 -20.29 -10.99 5.80
N LEU A 12 -19.92 -10.95 4.52
CA LEU A 12 -18.77 -11.68 3.99
C LEU A 12 -17.47 -11.11 4.55
N LEU A 13 -17.27 -9.79 4.50
CA LEU A 13 -16.10 -9.12 5.07
C LEU A 13 -16.01 -9.30 6.58
N LEU A 14 -17.15 -9.26 7.29
CA LEU A 14 -17.24 -9.50 8.72
C LEU A 14 -16.96 -10.98 9.04
N ALA A 15 -17.43 -11.93 8.23
CA ALA A 15 -17.12 -13.35 8.39
C ALA A 15 -15.63 -13.64 8.09
N ILE A 16 -15.04 -12.97 7.11
CA ILE A 16 -13.60 -13.00 6.82
C ILE A 16 -12.83 -12.40 8.01
N GLY A 17 -13.22 -11.23 8.49
CA GLY A 17 -12.65 -10.56 9.66
C GLY A 17 -12.72 -11.39 10.94
N LEU A 18 -13.88 -11.98 11.25
CA LEU A 18 -14.04 -12.89 12.39
C LEU A 18 -13.21 -14.18 12.24
N ARG A 19 -12.95 -14.66 11.02
CA ARG A 19 -12.02 -15.77 10.77
C ARG A 19 -10.55 -15.34 10.91
N THR A 20 -10.18 -14.10 10.57
CA THR A 20 -8.79 -13.62 10.73
C THR A 20 -8.33 -13.52 12.18
N ALA A 21 -9.26 -13.34 13.14
CA ALA A 21 -8.93 -13.45 14.57
C ALA A 21 -8.57 -14.89 15.00
N VAL A 22 -8.86 -15.90 14.17
CA VAL A 22 -8.72 -17.33 14.51
C VAL A 22 -7.63 -18.05 13.71
N VAL A 23 -7.08 -17.46 12.63
CA VAL A 23 -6.13 -18.18 11.75
C VAL A 23 -4.82 -17.40 11.58
N PHE A 24 -4.02 -17.39 12.64
CA PHE A 24 -2.56 -17.34 12.52
C PHE A 24 -2.03 -18.78 12.52
N GLU A 25 -2.22 -19.49 11.41
CA GLU A 25 -1.40 -20.64 11.10
C GLU A 25 -1.43 -20.88 9.59
N SER A 26 -0.28 -20.62 8.96
CA SER A 26 0.06 -21.11 7.63
C SER A 26 -0.04 -22.63 7.67
N SER A 27 -1.20 -23.16 7.31
CA SER A 27 -1.36 -24.56 6.98
C SER A 27 -1.70 -24.63 5.49
N SER A 28 -0.73 -25.12 4.73
CA SER A 28 -0.91 -25.81 3.46
C SER A 28 -1.79 -27.04 3.67
N GLY A 29 -3.07 -26.79 3.97
CA GLY A 29 -4.11 -27.78 4.20
C GLY A 29 -5.08 -27.74 3.04
N SER A 30 -4.96 -28.74 2.16
CA SER A 30 -5.92 -29.04 1.10
C SER A 30 -7.33 -29.15 1.70
N GLN A 31 -8.13 -28.08 1.61
CA GLN A 31 -9.59 -28.22 1.71
C GLN A 31 -10.10 -28.72 0.36
N ARG A 32 -10.15 -30.05 0.28
CA ARG A 32 -10.83 -30.79 -0.78
C ARG A 32 -12.32 -30.45 -0.78
N GLY A 33 -12.78 -29.93 -1.90
CA GLY A 33 -14.18 -29.91 -2.29
C GLY A 33 -14.28 -29.26 -3.65
N GLY A 34 -14.65 -30.03 -4.69
CA GLY A 34 -14.80 -29.57 -6.06
C GLY A 34 -15.86 -28.46 -6.16
N ALA A 35 -15.45 -27.24 -5.85
CA ALA A 35 -16.31 -26.08 -5.81
C ALA A 35 -16.73 -25.78 -7.26
N ARG A 36 -18.04 -25.80 -7.52
CA ARG A 36 -18.59 -25.44 -8.83
C ARG A 36 -18.38 -23.96 -9.17
N ALA A 37 -18.02 -23.15 -8.19
CA ALA A 37 -17.69 -21.75 -8.34
C ALA A 37 -16.81 -21.29 -7.17
N THR A 38 -15.97 -20.28 -7.40
CA THR A 38 -15.22 -19.57 -6.37
C THR A 38 -15.37 -18.06 -6.56
N ASN A 39 -15.42 -17.32 -5.45
CA ASN A 39 -15.41 -15.85 -5.50
C ASN A 39 -13.97 -15.37 -5.44
N VAL A 40 -13.63 -14.42 -6.30
CA VAL A 40 -12.34 -13.76 -6.30
C VAL A 40 -12.56 -12.31 -5.90
N LEU A 41 -11.92 -11.88 -4.83
CA LEU A 41 -11.84 -10.48 -4.40
C LEU A 41 -10.39 -10.03 -4.50
N VAL A 42 -10.16 -8.90 -5.14
CA VAL A 42 -8.83 -8.32 -5.30
C VAL A 42 -8.92 -6.86 -4.90
N THR A 43 -8.17 -6.48 -3.86
CA THR A 43 -7.94 -5.07 -3.55
C THR A 43 -6.54 -4.71 -4.05
N SER A 44 -6.42 -3.58 -4.72
CA SER A 44 -5.16 -3.09 -5.29
C SER A 44 -5.02 -1.60 -5.12
N ARG A 45 -3.85 -1.19 -4.63
CA ARG A 45 -3.46 0.21 -4.47
C ARG A 45 -2.12 0.43 -5.14
N GLY A 46 -2.13 1.31 -6.13
CA GLY A 46 -0.91 1.78 -6.78
C GLY A 46 -0.07 2.65 -5.85
N HIS A 47 1.17 2.92 -6.27
CA HIS A 47 2.15 3.66 -5.48
C HIS A 47 1.64 5.03 -5.01
N MET A 48 1.65 5.26 -3.70
CA MET A 48 1.24 6.52 -3.06
C MET A 48 -0.18 6.99 -3.42
N LEU A 49 -1.07 6.07 -3.78
CA LEU A 49 -2.50 6.36 -3.91
C LEU A 49 -3.26 6.08 -2.61
N PRO A 50 -4.32 6.85 -2.32
CA PRO A 50 -5.21 6.56 -1.20
C PRO A 50 -5.90 5.20 -1.43
N ALA A 51 -6.25 4.50 -0.35
CA ALA A 51 -7.02 3.26 -0.45
C ALA A 51 -8.43 3.54 -1.00
N ALA A 52 -9.07 2.54 -1.60
CA ALA A 52 -10.50 2.60 -1.85
C ALA A 52 -11.24 2.56 -0.51
N ALA A 53 -12.23 3.44 -0.34
CA ALA A 53 -13.14 3.35 0.80
C ALA A 53 -14.24 2.34 0.48
N LEU A 54 -14.51 1.39 1.39
CA LEU A 54 -15.65 0.50 1.26
C LEU A 54 -16.96 1.25 1.57
N GLN A 55 -18.07 0.84 0.94
CA GLN A 55 -19.38 1.41 1.28
C GLN A 55 -19.78 1.03 2.71
N GLY A 56 -19.84 2.00 3.62
CA GLY A 56 -20.37 1.83 4.97
C GLY A 56 -19.41 2.12 6.13
N GLY A 57 -18.18 2.59 5.89
CA GLY A 57 -17.28 3.06 6.96
C GLY A 57 -15.88 3.45 6.49
N ASP A 58 -15.04 3.85 7.44
CA ASP A 58 -13.64 4.26 7.24
C ASP A 58 -12.66 3.07 7.16
N GLU A 59 -13.18 1.84 7.03
CA GLU A 59 -12.38 0.62 7.01
C GLU A 59 -11.67 0.47 5.65
N SER A 60 -10.34 0.63 5.65
CA SER A 60 -9.50 0.28 4.51
C SER A 60 -9.10 -1.19 4.56
N VAL A 61 -9.29 -1.93 3.48
CA VAL A 61 -8.74 -3.28 3.33
C VAL A 61 -7.32 -3.17 2.77
N LEU A 62 -6.36 -3.84 3.41
CA LEU A 62 -4.99 -3.94 2.91
C LEU A 62 -4.98 -4.57 1.51
N ASP A 63 -3.94 -4.32 0.73
CA ASP A 63 -3.73 -4.95 -0.58
C ASP A 63 -3.78 -6.49 -0.49
N THR A 64 -4.92 -7.08 -0.86
CA THR A 64 -5.25 -8.49 -0.61
C THR A 64 -5.84 -9.15 -1.86
N ILE A 65 -5.59 -10.46 -2.01
CA ILE A 65 -6.34 -11.30 -2.94
C ILE A 65 -7.04 -12.38 -2.12
N ALA A 66 -8.36 -12.48 -2.20
CA ALA A 66 -9.12 -13.58 -1.63
C ALA A 66 -9.68 -14.47 -2.75
N VAL A 67 -9.55 -15.79 -2.60
CA VAL A 67 -10.10 -16.78 -3.51
C VAL A 67 -10.92 -17.78 -2.71
N GLY A 68 -12.23 -17.73 -2.87
CA GLY A 68 -13.17 -18.52 -2.07
C GLY A 68 -13.07 -18.12 -0.61
N ASP A 69 -12.55 -19.04 0.21
CA ASP A 69 -12.30 -18.83 1.63
C ASP A 69 -10.81 -18.65 1.98
N LEU A 70 -9.93 -18.65 0.97
CA LEU A 70 -8.51 -18.41 1.14
C LEU A 70 -8.20 -16.93 1.03
N LEU A 71 -7.58 -16.37 2.08
CA LEU A 71 -7.03 -15.02 2.09
C LEU A 71 -5.53 -15.11 1.77
N LEU A 72 -5.13 -14.56 0.63
CA LEU A 72 -3.75 -14.57 0.16
C LEU A 72 -3.10 -13.24 0.49
N THR A 73 -2.29 -13.24 1.54
CA THR A 73 -1.49 -12.09 1.99
C THR A 73 -0.01 -12.45 1.87
N GLN A 74 0.81 -11.57 1.33
CA GLN A 74 2.25 -11.76 1.38
C GLN A 74 2.83 -11.40 2.75
N ARG A 75 3.87 -12.13 3.16
CA ARG A 75 4.69 -11.74 4.31
C ARG A 75 5.75 -10.74 3.83
N GLY A 76 5.70 -9.52 4.37
CA GLY A 76 6.62 -8.43 4.02
C GLY A 76 6.00 -7.43 3.05
N GLU A 77 6.50 -6.20 3.09
CA GLU A 77 6.03 -5.08 2.26
C GLU A 77 6.88 -4.99 1.00
N THR A 78 6.64 -5.88 0.03
CA THR A 78 7.28 -5.80 -1.28
C THR A 78 6.30 -5.23 -2.28
N SER A 79 6.63 -4.07 -2.86
CA SER A 79 5.93 -3.58 -4.05
C SER A 79 6.07 -4.56 -5.21
N GLY A 80 5.10 -4.61 -6.11
CA GLY A 80 5.14 -5.55 -7.21
C GLY A 80 3.80 -5.94 -7.79
N LEU A 81 3.86 -6.85 -8.77
CA LEU A 81 2.71 -7.46 -9.40
C LEU A 81 2.40 -8.79 -8.72
N ARG A 82 1.35 -8.78 -7.90
CA ARG A 82 0.80 -9.98 -7.28
C ARG A 82 0.14 -10.82 -8.36
N THR A 83 0.46 -12.11 -8.37
CA THR A 83 0.07 -13.07 -9.39
C THR A 83 -0.45 -14.32 -8.70
N VAL A 84 -1.69 -14.70 -8.99
CA VAL A 84 -2.30 -15.95 -8.54
C VAL A 84 -2.72 -16.75 -9.76
N MET A 85 -2.38 -18.04 -9.78
CA MET A 85 -2.88 -18.98 -10.77
C MET A 85 -3.77 -20.01 -10.09
N LEU A 86 -4.97 -20.21 -10.64
CA LEU A 86 -5.85 -21.31 -10.27
C LEU A 86 -5.92 -22.30 -11.43
N ARG A 87 -5.92 -23.57 -11.08
CA ARG A 87 -6.12 -24.66 -12.03
C ARG A 87 -7.59 -24.70 -12.51
N PRO A 88 -7.93 -25.50 -13.54
CA PRO A 88 -9.31 -25.61 -14.03
C PRO A 88 -10.33 -26.11 -13.00
N ASP A 89 -9.86 -26.81 -11.95
CA ASP A 89 -10.65 -27.23 -10.79
C ASP A 89 -10.77 -26.14 -9.70
N LEU A 90 -10.28 -24.94 -9.98
CA LEU A 90 -10.22 -23.77 -9.10
C LEU A 90 -9.32 -23.95 -7.86
N GLU A 91 -8.50 -25.00 -7.81
CA GLU A 91 -7.49 -25.13 -6.77
C GLU A 91 -6.32 -24.17 -7.03
N LEU A 92 -5.82 -23.56 -5.95
CA LEU A 92 -4.67 -22.66 -5.98
C LEU A 92 -3.43 -23.40 -6.45
N GLU A 93 -2.86 -22.98 -7.57
CA GLU A 93 -1.59 -23.49 -8.08
C GLU A 93 -0.41 -22.77 -7.44
N PHE A 94 -0.42 -21.43 -7.50
CA PHE A 94 0.58 -20.59 -6.86
C PHE A 94 0.05 -19.19 -6.57
N PHE A 95 0.73 -18.54 -5.62
CA PHE A 95 0.60 -17.12 -5.32
C PHE A 95 2.02 -16.53 -5.15
N LEU A 96 2.38 -15.60 -6.02
CA LEU A 96 3.69 -14.96 -6.06
C LEU A 96 3.52 -13.44 -6.20
N ASN A 97 4.51 -12.68 -5.77
CA ASN A 97 4.61 -11.26 -6.10
C ASN A 97 5.94 -11.03 -6.79
N PHE A 98 5.89 -10.33 -7.91
CA PHE A 98 7.06 -9.98 -8.68
C PHE A 98 7.33 -8.50 -8.50
N ASP A 99 8.43 -8.16 -7.84
CA ASP A 99 8.93 -6.78 -7.76
C ASP A 99 9.50 -6.39 -9.14
N LEU A 100 8.61 -6.01 -10.06
CA LEU A 100 8.95 -5.71 -11.45
C LEU A 100 9.82 -4.45 -11.58
N ALA A 101 9.84 -3.59 -10.55
CA ALA A 101 10.73 -2.44 -10.47
C ALA A 101 12.20 -2.88 -10.35
N ARG A 102 12.46 -3.90 -9.52
CA ARG A 102 13.81 -4.44 -9.28
C ARG A 102 14.21 -5.63 -10.15
N ASP A 103 13.25 -6.51 -10.47
CA ASP A 103 13.44 -7.67 -11.36
C ASP A 103 12.45 -7.63 -12.54
N PRO A 104 12.78 -6.89 -13.61
CA PRO A 104 11.94 -6.85 -14.81
C PRO A 104 11.70 -8.23 -15.45
N GLN A 105 12.55 -9.23 -15.20
CA GLN A 105 12.36 -10.60 -15.73
C GLN A 105 11.17 -11.32 -15.07
N GLY A 106 10.61 -10.77 -13.99
CA GLY A 106 9.38 -11.27 -13.38
C GLY A 106 8.23 -11.41 -14.39
N ILE A 107 8.12 -10.48 -15.35
CA ILE A 107 7.03 -10.54 -16.35
C ILE A 107 7.17 -11.71 -17.32
N VAL A 108 8.41 -12.08 -17.67
CA VAL A 108 8.70 -13.25 -18.51
C VAL A 108 8.30 -14.53 -17.79
N LYS A 109 8.60 -14.63 -16.48
CA LYS A 109 8.19 -15.77 -15.66
C LYS A 109 6.66 -15.91 -15.60
N ILE A 110 5.93 -14.79 -15.49
CA ILE A 110 4.46 -14.78 -15.55
C ILE A 110 3.97 -15.28 -16.91
N ALA A 111 4.55 -14.77 -18.01
CA ALA A 111 4.18 -15.18 -19.37
C ALA A 111 4.45 -16.68 -19.61
N ASP A 112 5.59 -17.19 -19.16
CA ASP A 112 5.98 -18.59 -19.29
C ASP A 112 5.00 -19.50 -18.54
N SER A 113 4.69 -19.18 -17.28
CA SER A 113 3.68 -19.91 -16.49
C SER A 113 2.29 -19.86 -17.14
N ALA A 114 1.90 -18.71 -17.68
CA ALA A 114 0.60 -18.54 -18.35
C ALA A 114 0.52 -19.26 -19.71
N SER A 115 1.66 -19.49 -20.38
CA SER A 115 1.70 -20.16 -21.69
C SER A 115 1.44 -21.67 -21.59
N ILE A 116 1.88 -22.30 -20.51
CA ILE A 116 1.72 -23.74 -20.25
C ILE A 116 0.45 -24.08 -19.45
N ALA A 117 -0.29 -23.08 -19.00
CA ALA A 117 -1.50 -23.27 -18.22
C ALA A 117 -2.58 -23.99 -19.07
N PRO A 118 -3.25 -25.02 -18.52
CA PRO A 118 -4.31 -25.73 -19.23
C PRO A 118 -5.53 -24.83 -19.48
N GLU A 119 -6.36 -25.22 -20.46
CA GLU A 119 -7.64 -24.56 -20.69
C GLU A 119 -8.52 -24.65 -19.43
N GLY A 120 -9.21 -23.55 -19.10
CA GLY A 120 -9.99 -23.43 -17.88
C GLY A 120 -9.22 -22.85 -16.69
N SER A 121 -7.90 -22.70 -16.76
CA SER A 121 -7.11 -22.02 -15.73
C SER A 121 -7.46 -20.54 -15.60
N VAL A 122 -7.33 -20.00 -14.39
CA VAL A 122 -7.66 -18.62 -14.06
C VAL A 122 -6.42 -17.92 -13.54
N LEU A 123 -6.14 -16.74 -14.08
CA LEU A 123 -5.03 -15.90 -13.66
C LEU A 123 -5.59 -14.64 -13.01
N VAL A 124 -5.08 -14.30 -11.83
CA VAL A 124 -5.38 -13.05 -11.14
C VAL A 124 -4.09 -12.25 -11.04
N LEU A 125 -4.12 -11.02 -11.53
CA LEU A 125 -3.01 -10.08 -11.46
C LEU A 125 -3.46 -8.83 -10.70
N ALA A 126 -2.61 -8.29 -9.84
CA ALA A 126 -2.92 -7.08 -9.08
C ALA A 126 -1.67 -6.28 -8.72
N VAL A 127 -1.70 -4.98 -8.97
CA VAL A 127 -0.62 -4.06 -8.56
C VAL A 127 -0.63 -3.91 -7.03
N GLN A 128 0.55 -3.80 -6.44
CA GLN A 128 0.76 -3.36 -5.06
C GLN A 128 1.95 -2.40 -5.03
N GLY A 129 1.71 -1.13 -4.67
CA GLY A 129 2.76 -0.12 -4.63
C GLY A 129 3.34 0.18 -6.02
N ASP A 130 4.66 0.34 -6.11
CA ASP A 130 5.35 0.59 -7.37
C ASP A 130 5.64 -0.71 -8.13
N VAL A 131 5.19 -0.76 -9.38
CA VAL A 131 5.38 -1.90 -10.29
C VAL A 131 6.20 -1.52 -11.51
N ARG A 132 6.52 -0.24 -11.70
CA ARG A 132 7.11 0.21 -12.95
C ARG A 132 8.59 -0.17 -12.99
N PRO A 133 9.08 -0.79 -14.07
CA PRO A 133 10.50 -1.09 -14.20
C PRO A 133 11.33 0.20 -14.19
N ALA A 134 12.46 0.19 -13.49
CA ALA A 134 13.34 1.36 -13.35
C ALA A 134 13.87 1.89 -14.71
N SER A 135 13.93 1.05 -15.74
CA SER A 135 14.33 1.43 -17.09
C SER A 135 13.30 2.28 -17.84
N GLY A 136 12.05 2.35 -17.34
CA GLY A 136 10.94 3.06 -17.98
C GLY A 136 10.35 2.38 -19.23
N ASP A 137 11.04 1.40 -19.81
CA ASP A 137 10.52 0.61 -20.94
C ASP A 137 9.48 -0.41 -20.44
N SER A 138 8.22 -0.07 -20.68
CA SER A 138 7.05 -0.86 -20.30
C SER A 138 6.44 -1.61 -21.49
N THR A 139 7.05 -1.54 -22.68
CA THR A 139 6.46 -2.06 -23.93
C THR A 139 6.25 -3.57 -23.86
N VAL A 140 7.28 -4.31 -23.42
CA VAL A 140 7.21 -5.78 -23.25
C VAL A 140 6.15 -6.16 -22.21
N PHE A 141 6.00 -5.36 -21.16
CA PHE A 141 5.03 -5.60 -20.12
C PHE A 141 3.60 -5.38 -20.62
N ASP A 142 3.37 -4.26 -21.30
CA ASP A 142 2.11 -3.90 -21.93
C ASP A 142 1.65 -4.96 -22.92
N GLU A 143 2.57 -5.44 -23.77
CA GLU A 143 2.31 -6.52 -24.70
C GLU A 143 1.96 -7.80 -23.95
N THR A 144 2.75 -8.17 -22.93
CA THR A 144 2.51 -9.38 -22.13
C THR A 144 1.13 -9.33 -21.48
N VAL A 145 0.78 -8.27 -20.73
CA VAL A 145 -0.53 -8.20 -20.06
C VAL A 145 -1.70 -8.17 -21.05
N ARG A 146 -1.53 -7.57 -22.23
CA ARG A 146 -2.52 -7.67 -23.32
C ARG A 146 -2.70 -9.11 -23.80
N THR A 147 -1.63 -9.89 -23.94
CA THR A 147 -1.75 -11.33 -24.28
C THR A 147 -2.43 -12.15 -23.19
N LEU A 148 -2.42 -11.66 -21.95
CA LEU A 148 -3.13 -12.22 -20.79
C LEU A 148 -4.59 -11.72 -20.67
N GLY A 149 -5.05 -10.94 -21.65
CA GLY A 149 -6.44 -10.49 -21.77
C GLY A 149 -6.72 -9.09 -21.23
N ALA A 150 -5.71 -8.37 -20.71
CA ALA A 150 -5.88 -7.00 -20.22
C ALA A 150 -6.34 -6.05 -21.33
N ARG A 151 -7.28 -5.15 -21.03
CA ARG A 151 -7.70 -4.06 -21.92
C ARG A 151 -6.95 -2.77 -21.63
N VAL A 152 -6.52 -2.59 -20.38
CA VAL A 152 -5.77 -1.42 -19.94
C VAL A 152 -4.41 -1.87 -19.43
N SER A 153 -3.36 -1.13 -19.79
CA SER A 153 -2.04 -1.36 -19.21
C SER A 153 -2.02 -0.83 -17.75
N PRO A 154 -1.49 -1.60 -16.78
CA PRO A 154 -1.22 -1.08 -15.45
C PRO A 154 -0.16 0.04 -15.44
N PHE A 155 0.61 0.20 -16.52
CA PHE A 155 1.67 1.21 -16.66
C PHE A 155 1.23 2.47 -17.42
N ARG A 156 -0.06 2.56 -17.78
CA ARG A 156 -0.61 3.75 -18.46
C ARG A 156 -0.39 5.03 -17.65
N ALA A 157 -0.43 4.94 -16.32
CA ALA A 157 -0.05 6.00 -15.41
C ALA A 157 0.97 5.47 -14.40
N GLU A 158 1.85 6.36 -13.92
CA GLU A 158 2.98 6.01 -13.05
C GLU A 158 2.55 5.29 -11.75
N ARG A 159 1.32 5.54 -11.28
CA ARG A 159 0.85 5.15 -9.95
C ARG A 159 -0.45 4.37 -9.98
N ALA A 160 -0.85 3.86 -11.14
CA ALA A 160 -2.19 3.31 -11.26
C ALA A 160 -2.42 2.09 -10.35
N SER A 161 -3.58 2.08 -9.71
CA SER A 161 -4.15 0.87 -9.14
C SER A 161 -4.73 0.04 -10.28
N TRP A 162 -4.43 -1.26 -10.33
CA TRP A 162 -4.89 -2.13 -11.40
C TRP A 162 -4.99 -3.58 -10.96
N ALA A 163 -6.05 -4.24 -11.41
CA ALA A 163 -6.30 -5.65 -11.17
C ALA A 163 -7.00 -6.29 -12.36
N LEU A 164 -6.64 -7.54 -12.65
CA LEU A 164 -7.20 -8.34 -13.73
C LEU A 164 -7.50 -9.74 -13.21
N VAL A 165 -8.66 -10.26 -13.57
CA VAL A 165 -9.00 -11.69 -13.49
C VAL A 165 -9.24 -12.18 -14.91
N SER A 166 -8.42 -13.11 -15.40
CA SER A 166 -8.51 -13.66 -16.75
C SER A 166 -8.62 -15.18 -16.76
N LEU A 167 -9.22 -15.69 -17.84
CA LEU A 167 -9.49 -17.10 -18.06
C LEU A 167 -8.75 -17.61 -19.30
N ARG A 168 -8.10 -18.77 -19.18
CA ARG A 168 -7.49 -19.49 -20.29
C ARG A 168 -8.55 -20.23 -21.11
N ARG A 169 -8.63 -19.93 -22.40
CA ARG A 169 -9.47 -20.60 -23.41
C ARG A 169 -8.59 -21.15 -24.53
N ALA A 170 -9.16 -22.00 -25.39
CA ALA A 170 -8.45 -22.56 -26.55
C ALA A 170 -7.81 -21.50 -27.47
N ASP A 171 -8.41 -20.32 -27.60
CA ASP A 171 -7.97 -19.22 -28.46
C ASP A 171 -7.11 -18.17 -27.73
N GLY A 172 -6.85 -18.31 -26.43
CA GLY A 172 -6.00 -17.39 -25.67
C GLY A 172 -6.52 -17.08 -24.26
N TRP A 173 -5.96 -16.03 -23.65
CA TRP A 173 -6.45 -15.51 -22.37
C TRP A 173 -7.49 -14.40 -22.58
N HIS A 174 -8.56 -14.44 -21.79
CA HIS A 174 -9.66 -13.48 -21.88
C HIS A 174 -9.96 -12.89 -20.51
N ALA A 175 -10.06 -11.56 -20.41
CA ALA A 175 -10.49 -10.90 -19.18
C ALA A 175 -11.92 -11.31 -18.81
N LEU A 176 -12.09 -11.81 -17.58
CA LEU A 176 -13.38 -11.97 -16.91
C LEU A 176 -13.78 -10.69 -16.20
N ALA A 177 -12.82 -10.03 -15.55
CA ALA A 177 -13.02 -8.77 -14.85
C ALA A 177 -11.70 -7.98 -14.83
N GLU A 178 -11.77 -6.66 -14.94
CA GLU A 178 -10.60 -5.78 -14.91
C GLU A 178 -11.00 -4.45 -14.29
N ALA A 179 -10.20 -3.95 -13.35
CA ALA A 179 -10.39 -2.64 -12.72
C ALA A 179 -9.10 -1.82 -12.79
N TYR A 180 -9.26 -0.50 -12.94
CA TYR A 180 -8.18 0.45 -13.11
C TYR A 180 -8.55 1.79 -12.49
N SER A 181 -7.59 2.46 -11.85
CA SER A 181 -7.75 3.80 -11.28
C SER A 181 -6.40 4.52 -11.19
N GLU A 182 -6.36 5.78 -11.60
CA GLU A 182 -5.16 6.63 -11.50
C GLU A 182 -5.15 7.47 -10.21
N THR A 183 -6.25 7.48 -9.46
CA THR A 183 -6.48 8.46 -8.37
C THR A 183 -6.69 7.83 -7.00
N GLN A 184 -6.99 6.54 -6.94
CA GLN A 184 -7.24 5.79 -5.70
C GLN A 184 -7.04 4.29 -5.92
N GLY A 185 -7.05 3.53 -4.83
CA GLY A 185 -7.16 2.07 -4.83
C GLY A 185 -8.41 1.57 -5.57
N ILE A 186 -8.45 0.28 -5.83
CA ILE A 186 -9.58 -0.42 -6.44
C ILE A 186 -9.91 -1.67 -5.64
N ASP A 187 -11.18 -2.03 -5.68
CA ASP A 187 -11.69 -3.31 -5.22
C ASP A 187 -12.39 -3.99 -6.40
N LEU A 188 -11.91 -5.17 -6.79
CA LEU A 188 -12.45 -5.97 -7.88
C LEU A 188 -13.03 -7.25 -7.30
N THR A 189 -14.33 -7.48 -7.51
CA THR A 189 -14.99 -8.72 -7.10
C THR A 189 -15.57 -9.43 -8.31
N THR A 190 -15.36 -10.74 -8.41
CA THR A 190 -15.96 -11.55 -9.48
C THR A 190 -16.19 -12.98 -9.00
N THR A 191 -17.15 -13.68 -9.60
CA THR A 191 -17.41 -15.10 -9.35
C THR A 191 -16.96 -15.91 -10.56
N VAL A 192 -16.11 -16.91 -10.33
CA VAL A 192 -15.56 -17.79 -11.37
C VAL A 192 -16.15 -19.18 -11.21
N LEU A 193 -16.69 -19.76 -12.29
CA LEU A 193 -17.29 -21.09 -12.28
C LEU A 193 -16.24 -22.17 -12.60
N ALA A 194 -16.35 -23.35 -12.00
CA ALA A 194 -15.60 -24.53 -12.44
C ALA A 194 -16.21 -25.03 -13.75
N ASN A 195 -15.38 -25.21 -14.78
CA ASN A 195 -15.80 -25.36 -16.18
C ASN A 195 -16.48 -24.12 -16.79
N PRO A 196 -15.79 -22.97 -16.84
CA PRO A 196 -16.33 -21.74 -17.41
C PRO A 196 -16.53 -21.81 -18.94
N LEU A 197 -16.02 -22.86 -19.59
CA LEU A 197 -16.09 -23.08 -21.04
C LEU A 197 -17.50 -23.46 -21.53
N GLU A 198 -18.31 -24.08 -20.68
CA GLU A 198 -19.67 -24.55 -21.05
C GLU A 198 -20.74 -23.43 -20.98
N ARG A 199 -20.45 -22.32 -20.30
CA ARG A 199 -21.32 -21.13 -20.26
C ARG A 199 -20.60 -19.94 -20.87
N GLY A 200 -20.63 -19.89 -22.19
CA GLY A 200 -20.04 -18.80 -22.97
C GLY A 200 -20.52 -17.43 -22.51
N ARG A 201 -19.58 -16.49 -22.40
CA ARG A 201 -19.76 -15.02 -22.35
C ARG A 201 -20.57 -14.41 -21.18
N GLU A 202 -21.27 -15.16 -20.34
CA GLU A 202 -22.21 -14.58 -19.35
C GLU A 202 -21.63 -14.32 -17.94
N ALA A 203 -20.39 -14.71 -17.65
CA ALA A 203 -19.71 -14.25 -16.43
C ALA A 203 -19.17 -12.82 -16.62
N LEU A 204 -20.08 -11.85 -16.79
CA LEU A 204 -19.77 -10.44 -16.66
C LEU A 204 -19.49 -10.19 -15.18
N GLY A 205 -18.20 -10.13 -14.80
CA GLY A 205 -17.80 -9.71 -13.46
C GLY A 205 -18.43 -8.35 -13.16
N GLU A 206 -19.11 -8.23 -12.02
CA GLU A 206 -19.67 -6.96 -11.58
C GLU A 206 -18.51 -6.06 -11.16
N LEU A 207 -18.19 -5.09 -12.02
CA LEU A 207 -17.20 -4.06 -11.72
C LEU A 207 -17.77 -3.12 -10.66
N VAL A 208 -17.53 -3.42 -9.40
CA VAL A 208 -17.91 -2.51 -8.31
C VAL A 208 -16.83 -1.43 -8.18
N HIS A 209 -16.97 -0.36 -8.95
CA HIS A 209 -16.27 0.88 -8.62
C HIS A 209 -16.92 1.46 -7.36
N VAL A 210 -16.36 1.15 -6.19
CA VAL A 210 -16.73 1.88 -4.99
C VAL A 210 -16.09 3.26 -5.05
N ARG A 211 -16.88 4.27 -5.41
CA ARG A 211 -16.54 5.67 -5.12
C ARG A 211 -16.96 5.92 -3.68
N GLY A 212 -16.00 6.08 -2.78
CA GLY A 212 -16.27 6.62 -1.46
C GLY A 212 -16.81 8.04 -1.60
N GLU A 213 -17.86 8.37 -0.85
CA GLU A 213 -18.25 9.76 -0.63
C GLU A 213 -17.37 10.30 0.51
N GLY A 214 -16.53 11.30 0.22
CA GLY A 214 -15.67 11.90 1.24
C GLY A 214 -14.31 12.36 0.71
N PRO A 215 -13.49 12.97 1.58
CA PRO A 215 -12.12 13.28 1.23
C PRO A 215 -11.32 11.98 1.01
N LEU A 216 -10.40 12.03 0.06
CA LEU A 216 -9.39 11.00 -0.13
C LEU A 216 -8.36 11.08 1.00
N VAL A 217 -8.02 9.91 1.54
CA VAL A 217 -7.12 9.77 2.68
C VAL A 217 -5.98 8.82 2.31
N LEU A 218 -4.75 9.33 2.35
CA LEU A 218 -3.53 8.54 2.26
C LEU A 218 -2.92 8.42 3.66
N ASP A 219 -3.10 7.26 4.28
CA ASP A 219 -2.38 6.87 5.49
C ASP A 219 -0.91 6.59 5.16
N LEU A 220 -0.03 7.51 5.56
CA LEU A 220 1.40 7.42 5.32
C LEU A 220 2.04 6.28 6.11
N ALA A 221 1.46 5.89 7.26
CA ALA A 221 1.94 4.74 8.01
C ALA A 221 1.73 3.43 7.23
N GLY A 222 0.58 3.31 6.56
CA GLY A 222 0.24 2.18 5.70
C GLY A 222 1.00 2.10 4.37
N VAL A 223 1.85 3.09 4.05
CA VAL A 223 2.71 3.10 2.84
C VAL A 223 4.20 3.28 3.17
N LEU A 224 4.59 3.08 4.44
CA LEU A 224 5.98 3.25 4.89
C LEU A 224 6.97 2.36 4.14
N GLY A 225 6.60 1.13 3.78
CA GLY A 225 7.46 0.25 2.97
C GLY A 225 7.80 0.79 1.58
N TRP A 226 7.15 1.87 1.14
CA TRP A 226 7.41 2.54 -0.12
C TRP A 226 8.11 3.89 0.05
N ALA A 227 8.37 4.32 1.29
CA ALA A 227 9.07 5.57 1.58
C ALA A 227 10.58 5.42 1.37
N GLU A 228 11.23 6.49 0.93
CA GLU A 228 12.68 6.63 0.91
C GLU A 228 13.20 6.98 2.31
N SER A 229 14.29 6.33 2.66
CA SER A 229 14.94 6.45 3.96
C SER A 229 16.44 6.63 3.84
N ASP A 230 17.00 7.62 4.52
CA ASP A 230 18.44 7.66 4.70
C ASP A 230 18.88 6.48 5.59
N GLN A 231 19.76 5.63 5.04
CA GLN A 231 20.11 4.30 5.58
C GLN A 231 20.76 4.32 6.98
N GLY A 232 21.08 5.49 7.54
CA GLY A 232 21.63 5.65 8.89
C GLY A 232 20.67 6.15 9.96
N THR A 233 19.46 6.61 9.59
CA THR A 233 18.55 7.40 10.44
C THR A 233 17.13 6.84 10.51
N GLN A 234 16.93 5.63 9.99
CA GLN A 234 15.69 4.90 10.18
C GLN A 234 15.92 3.60 10.94
N GLY A 235 15.12 3.42 11.98
CA GLY A 235 14.90 2.14 12.63
C GLY A 235 13.41 2.03 12.86
N PHE A 236 12.78 1.02 12.27
CA PHE A 236 11.42 0.64 12.61
C PHE A 236 11.44 -0.12 13.93
N ASP A 237 11.35 0.60 15.03
CA ASP A 237 10.85 -0.02 16.25
C ASP A 237 9.34 0.24 16.26
N ARG A 238 8.55 -0.80 15.88
CA ARG A 238 7.29 -1.02 16.60
C ARG A 238 7.73 -1.02 18.06
N TRP A 239 6.98 -0.37 18.95
CA TRP A 239 7.21 -0.25 20.40
C TRP A 239 7.87 1.07 20.84
N ALA A 240 7.02 1.97 21.34
CA ALA A 240 7.35 2.92 22.39
C ALA A 240 6.04 3.36 23.06
N ARG A 241 5.81 2.92 24.30
CA ARG A 241 4.64 3.29 25.10
C ARG A 241 4.72 4.79 25.47
N LEU A 242 4.20 5.68 24.63
CA LEU A 242 3.59 6.92 25.12
C LEU A 242 2.17 6.51 25.56
N GLN A 243 1.88 6.50 26.87
CA GLN A 243 0.55 6.13 27.41
C GLN A 243 0.00 4.75 26.94
N GLN A 244 0.87 3.76 26.70
CA GLN A 244 0.53 2.41 26.20
C GLN A 244 0.03 2.30 24.74
N GLN A 245 0.11 3.36 23.92
CA GLN A 245 -0.27 3.29 22.51
C GLN A 245 0.91 2.87 21.62
N THR A 246 0.68 1.98 20.65
CA THR A 246 1.70 1.55 19.67
C THR A 246 1.60 2.42 18.43
N LYS A 247 2.68 3.13 18.08
CA LYS A 247 2.79 3.99 16.89
C LYS A 247 4.17 3.83 16.22
N SER A 248 4.31 4.35 14.99
CA SER A 248 5.55 4.35 14.22
C SER A 248 6.58 5.36 14.80
N SER A 249 7.84 5.32 14.39
CA SER A 249 8.87 6.28 14.85
C SER A 249 9.94 6.59 13.79
N ILE A 250 10.59 7.76 13.94
CA ILE A 250 11.81 8.17 13.23
C ILE A 250 12.95 8.21 14.25
N ARG A 251 14.10 7.59 13.92
CA ARG A 251 15.20 7.35 14.87
C ARG A 251 16.50 8.05 14.47
N LEU A 252 16.91 9.08 15.21
CA LEU A 252 18.16 9.78 14.95
C LEU A 252 19.37 9.05 15.55
N ARG A 253 20.21 8.41 14.74
CA ARG A 253 21.51 7.86 15.19
C ARG A 253 22.64 8.88 14.97
N ARG A 254 23.41 9.19 16.03
CA ARG A 254 24.66 9.98 15.89
C ARG A 254 25.73 9.11 15.24
N GLY A 255 26.32 9.56 14.12
CA GLY A 255 27.37 8.83 13.37
C GLY A 255 27.26 8.93 11.84
N HIS A 256 26.15 9.46 11.32
CA HIS A 256 26.09 10.00 9.96
C HIS A 256 26.19 11.52 10.05
N THR A 257 27.41 12.00 10.22
CA THR A 257 27.73 13.35 9.78
C THR A 257 27.58 13.34 8.26
N SER A 258 26.60 14.08 7.73
CA SER A 258 26.78 14.63 6.39
C SER A 258 28.14 15.32 6.40
N SER A 259 28.92 15.20 5.33
CA SER A 259 30.27 15.76 5.23
C SER A 259 30.32 17.29 5.29
N GLU A 260 29.22 17.95 5.64
CA GLU A 260 29.02 19.39 5.59
C GLU A 260 28.22 19.87 6.81
N GLY A 261 28.82 19.89 8.01
CA GLY A 261 28.44 20.79 9.12
C GLY A 261 27.03 20.76 9.73
N ASP A 262 26.05 20.14 9.08
CA ASP A 262 24.67 20.04 9.51
C ASP A 262 24.55 18.82 10.42
N GLY A 263 24.00 19.03 11.62
CA GLY A 263 23.81 17.98 12.63
C GLY A 263 23.01 16.78 12.11
N ALA A 264 22.91 15.72 12.91
CA ALA A 264 22.20 14.50 12.51
C ALA A 264 20.74 14.78 12.13
N VAL A 265 20.39 14.69 10.85
CA VAL A 265 19.01 14.82 10.35
C VAL A 265 18.44 13.45 10.05
N GLY A 266 17.26 13.15 10.59
CA GLY A 266 16.46 11.99 10.18
C GLY A 266 15.32 12.42 9.29
N SER A 267 15.09 11.66 8.23
CA SER A 267 14.07 11.97 7.23
C SER A 267 13.31 10.71 6.86
N VAL A 268 12.03 10.88 6.54
CA VAL A 268 11.24 9.90 5.79
C VAL A 268 10.59 10.65 4.65
N ARG A 269 10.91 10.23 3.42
CA ARG A 269 10.40 10.87 2.21
C ARG A 269 9.43 9.94 1.50
N PHE A 270 8.26 10.46 1.19
CA PHE A 270 7.23 9.84 0.37
C PHE A 270 7.31 10.50 -1.00
N PRO A 271 8.06 9.91 -1.94
CA PRO A 271 8.17 10.49 -3.27
C PRO A 271 6.81 10.39 -3.97
N ASN A 272 6.59 11.24 -4.97
CA ASN A 272 5.54 10.98 -5.95
C ASN A 272 4.13 10.86 -5.33
N VAL A 273 3.75 11.77 -4.43
CA VAL A 273 2.39 11.86 -3.90
C VAL A 273 1.53 12.75 -4.80
N ARG A 274 0.37 12.26 -5.24
CA ARG A 274 -0.59 13.02 -6.05
C ARG A 274 -1.61 13.68 -5.14
N LEU A 275 -1.58 15.01 -5.02
CA LEU A 275 -2.54 15.78 -4.24
C LEU A 275 -3.73 16.18 -5.11
N GLY A 276 -4.93 16.21 -4.53
CA GLY A 276 -6.14 16.77 -5.14
C GLY A 276 -6.41 18.20 -4.70
N ALA A 277 -7.69 18.60 -4.68
CA ALA A 277 -8.11 19.91 -4.19
C ALA A 277 -8.07 19.99 -2.65
N ALA A 278 -7.68 21.17 -2.12
CA ALA A 278 -7.58 21.44 -0.68
C ALA A 278 -6.81 20.38 0.12
N PRO A 279 -5.56 20.06 -0.25
CA PRO A 279 -4.77 19.07 0.46
C PRO A 279 -4.32 19.58 1.83
N SER A 280 -4.29 18.69 2.82
CA SER A 280 -3.76 18.95 4.16
C SER A 280 -2.98 17.76 4.67
N PHE A 281 -1.95 18.04 5.48
CA PHE A 281 -1.19 17.05 6.23
C PHE A 281 -1.59 17.11 7.70
N SER A 282 -1.73 15.94 8.33
CA SER A 282 -1.94 15.84 9.77
C SER A 282 -1.10 14.72 10.38
N VAL A 283 -0.54 14.96 11.55
CA VAL A 283 0.22 13.96 12.31
C VAL A 283 0.17 14.28 13.80
N ALA A 284 0.23 13.26 14.65
CA ALA A 284 0.53 13.44 16.07
C ALA A 284 2.02 13.20 16.32
N LEU A 285 2.73 14.16 16.92
CA LEU A 285 4.15 14.04 17.22
C LEU A 285 4.38 13.85 18.72
N GLY A 286 5.35 13.05 19.10
CA GLY A 286 5.70 12.84 20.51
C GLY A 286 7.18 12.54 20.70
N VAL A 287 7.70 12.93 21.87
CA VAL A 287 9.06 12.62 22.30
C VAL A 287 8.98 11.72 23.53
N PRO A 288 9.62 10.54 23.56
CA PRO A 288 9.60 9.69 24.74
C PRO A 288 10.42 10.29 25.91
N SER A 289 10.06 9.94 27.14
CA SER A 289 10.76 10.35 28.37
C SER A 289 12.21 9.90 28.44
N TYR A 290 12.55 8.77 27.83
CA TYR A 290 13.92 8.25 27.72
C TYR A 290 14.71 8.87 26.56
N HIS A 291 14.57 10.19 26.36
CA HIS A 291 15.43 10.93 25.45
C HIS A 291 16.88 10.90 25.94
N ALA A 292 17.81 10.89 24.99
CA ALA A 292 19.23 10.91 25.26
C ALA A 292 19.66 12.14 26.08
N GLU A 293 20.58 11.95 27.04
CA GLU A 293 21.28 13.05 27.71
C GLU A 293 21.92 13.98 26.66
N GLY A 294 21.70 15.30 26.78
CA GLY A 294 22.27 16.32 25.89
C GLY A 294 21.32 17.01 24.92
N TYR A 295 20.04 16.60 24.81
CA TYR A 295 19.06 17.26 23.94
C TYR A 295 17.95 17.98 24.72
N ALA A 296 17.57 19.17 24.26
CA ALA A 296 16.48 19.98 24.80
C ALA A 296 15.12 19.57 24.22
N GLY A 297 15.14 18.91 23.06
CA GLY A 297 13.96 18.56 22.31
C GLY A 297 14.31 18.20 20.87
N ALA A 298 13.34 18.37 19.99
CA ALA A 298 13.53 18.18 18.57
C ALA A 298 12.68 19.15 17.73
N LEU A 299 13.18 19.47 16.54
CA LEU A 299 12.51 20.23 15.51
C LEU A 299 12.03 19.27 14.43
N CYS A 300 10.72 19.19 14.24
CA CYS A 300 10.10 18.52 13.10
C CYS A 300 9.83 19.54 12.01
N GLU A 301 10.12 19.20 10.77
CA GLU A 301 9.86 20.02 9.59
C GLU A 301 9.11 19.19 8.55
N LEU A 302 8.06 19.77 7.98
CA LEU A 302 7.36 19.21 6.83
C LEU A 302 7.96 19.89 5.62
N VAL A 303 8.50 19.09 4.72
CA VAL A 303 9.15 19.55 3.50
C VAL A 303 8.36 19.02 2.31
N VAL A 304 8.01 19.91 1.37
CA VAL A 304 7.30 19.57 0.14
C VAL A 304 8.11 20.09 -1.03
N ASP A 305 8.47 19.21 -1.97
CA ASP A 305 9.36 19.53 -3.12
C ASP A 305 10.66 20.25 -2.70
N GLY A 306 11.20 19.91 -1.52
CA GLY A 306 12.41 20.50 -0.96
C GLY A 306 12.22 21.82 -0.17
N GLU A 307 11.02 22.40 -0.18
CA GLU A 307 10.67 23.61 0.58
C GLU A 307 10.09 23.26 1.96
N VAL A 308 10.55 23.94 3.02
CA VAL A 308 9.97 23.80 4.37
C VAL A 308 8.65 24.56 4.44
N VAL A 309 7.54 23.83 4.47
CA VAL A 309 6.18 24.41 4.46
C VAL A 309 5.60 24.56 5.87
N GLY A 310 6.18 23.89 6.86
CA GLY A 310 5.78 23.98 8.25
C GLY A 310 6.81 23.35 9.17
N HIS A 311 6.77 23.76 10.44
CA HIS A 311 7.65 23.19 11.46
C HIS A 311 6.96 23.12 12.84
N ARG A 312 7.43 22.20 13.68
CA ARG A 312 6.96 22.02 15.05
C ARG A 312 8.13 21.71 15.99
N TYR A 313 8.24 22.50 17.05
CA TYR A 313 9.17 22.24 18.15
C TYR A 313 8.53 21.30 19.17
N LEU A 314 9.28 20.29 19.60
CA LEU A 314 8.88 19.33 20.62
C LEU A 314 9.91 19.38 21.76
N ASN A 315 9.50 19.88 22.93
CA ASN A 315 10.34 20.00 24.12
C ASN A 315 9.70 19.33 25.36
N GLU A 316 8.44 18.94 25.27
CA GLU A 316 7.72 18.25 26.35
C GLU A 316 7.73 16.73 26.11
N PRO A 317 8.42 15.95 26.95
CA PRO A 317 8.38 14.50 26.84
C PRO A 317 7.01 13.94 27.25
N GLU A 318 6.65 12.78 26.71
CA GLU A 318 5.42 12.04 27.03
C GLU A 318 4.09 12.73 26.66
N VAL A 319 4.14 13.81 25.88
CA VAL A 319 2.97 14.53 25.37
C VAL A 319 2.84 14.31 23.86
N TRP A 320 1.60 14.07 23.42
CA TRP A 320 1.26 14.09 22.00
C TRP A 320 0.91 15.51 21.57
N HIS A 321 1.60 15.99 20.54
CA HIS A 321 1.37 17.28 19.93
C HIS A 321 0.72 17.06 18.56
N PRO A 322 -0.60 17.33 18.42
CA PRO A 322 -1.23 17.31 17.10
C PRO A 322 -0.65 18.44 16.26
N TRP A 323 -0.37 18.13 15.00
CA TRP A 323 0.13 19.07 14.03
C TRP A 323 -0.63 18.89 12.71
N VAL A 324 -1.23 19.97 12.24
CA VAL A 324 -1.92 20.04 10.96
C VAL A 324 -1.25 21.14 10.14
N GLN A 325 -1.01 20.86 8.87
CA GLN A 325 -0.41 21.79 7.92
C GLN A 325 -1.27 21.87 6.66
N ASP A 326 -1.65 23.09 6.30
CA ASP A 326 -2.31 23.38 5.02
C ASP A 326 -1.30 23.27 3.89
N LEU A 327 -1.68 22.60 2.80
CA LEU A 327 -0.87 22.38 1.61
C LEU A 327 -1.56 22.94 0.35
N ALA A 328 -2.51 23.87 0.48
CA ALA A 328 -3.29 24.43 -0.63
C ALA A 328 -2.43 24.90 -1.83
N ASP A 329 -1.23 25.44 -1.60
CA ASP A 329 -0.29 25.88 -2.64
C ASP A 329 0.23 24.73 -3.54
N PHE A 330 0.03 23.48 -3.08
CA PHE A 330 0.41 22.25 -3.76
C PHE A 330 -0.79 21.49 -4.36
N ALA A 331 -1.99 22.09 -4.37
CA ALA A 331 -3.18 21.45 -4.92
C ALA A 331 -3.00 20.98 -6.38
N HIS A 332 -3.54 19.81 -6.70
CA HIS A 332 -3.46 19.15 -8.02
C HIS A 332 -2.04 18.89 -8.55
N ARG A 333 -1.02 18.98 -7.69
CA ARG A 333 0.37 18.67 -8.05
C ARG A 333 0.75 17.26 -7.64
N THR A 334 1.75 16.75 -8.33
CA THR A 334 2.56 15.64 -7.86
C THR A 334 3.73 16.24 -7.09
N VAL A 335 3.92 15.81 -5.85
CA VAL A 335 4.96 16.37 -4.97
C VAL A 335 5.69 15.27 -4.22
N ASP A 336 6.90 15.57 -3.76
CA ASP A 336 7.56 14.76 -2.76
C ASP A 336 7.27 15.31 -1.37
N VAL A 337 6.78 14.47 -0.47
CA VAL A 337 6.46 14.86 0.91
C VAL A 337 7.51 14.24 1.83
N GLU A 338 8.19 15.05 2.60
CA GLU A 338 9.24 14.58 3.51
C GLU A 338 8.98 15.11 4.92
N LEU A 339 8.97 14.21 5.91
CA LEU A 339 9.06 14.60 7.30
C LEU A 339 10.52 14.55 7.73
N ARG A 340 11.09 15.71 8.02
CA ARG A 340 12.44 15.88 8.56
C ARG A 340 12.40 16.10 10.06
N VAL A 341 13.43 15.59 10.71
CA VAL A 341 13.60 15.65 12.15
C VAL A 341 15.04 16.03 12.45
N ARG A 342 15.21 17.10 13.24
CA ARG A 342 16.51 17.53 13.76
C ARG A 342 16.48 17.56 15.29
N PRO A 343 17.51 17.06 15.98
CA PRO A 343 17.61 17.23 17.41
C PRO A 343 17.93 18.68 17.76
N ILE A 344 17.47 19.14 18.93
CA ILE A 344 17.86 20.44 19.49
C ILE A 344 18.80 20.18 20.66
N GLU A 345 20.05 20.62 20.55
CA GLU A 345 21.06 20.46 21.60
C GLU A 345 20.75 21.39 22.79
N ARG A 346 21.14 20.97 24.01
CA ARG A 346 21.15 21.87 25.17
C ARG A 346 22.45 22.68 25.17
N ASP A 347 22.38 23.96 25.51
CA ASP A 347 23.54 24.86 25.65
C ASP A 347 24.44 24.55 26.87
N ASP A 348 24.35 23.36 27.47
CA ASP A 348 25.15 23.01 28.65
C ASP A 348 26.55 22.48 28.24
N GLU A 349 27.61 23.23 28.58
CA GLU A 349 29.01 22.92 28.27
C GLU A 349 29.56 21.60 28.88
N ASP A 350 28.79 20.92 29.74
CA ASP A 350 29.26 19.80 30.57
C ASP A 350 28.78 18.39 30.14
N VAL A 351 28.15 18.23 28.97
CA VAL A 351 27.68 16.91 28.49
C VAL A 351 28.85 16.07 27.95
N THR A 352 29.68 15.57 28.88
CA THR A 352 30.79 14.65 28.62
C THR A 352 30.39 13.21 28.94
N GLY A 353 29.75 12.51 27.99
CA GLY A 353 29.72 11.04 28.02
C GLY A 353 28.42 10.38 27.56
N ALA A 354 28.60 9.27 26.81
CA ALA A 354 27.62 8.27 26.39
C ALA A 354 26.52 8.72 25.38
N ALA A 355 26.83 8.46 24.10
CA ALA A 355 25.92 8.58 22.95
C ALA A 355 24.55 7.93 23.18
N ARG A 356 23.48 8.72 23.05
CA ARG A 356 22.12 8.17 22.96
C ARG A 356 21.32 8.87 21.86
N VAL A 357 20.38 8.10 21.32
CA VAL A 357 19.52 8.37 20.16
C VAL A 357 18.42 9.36 20.55
N ALA A 358 18.17 10.39 19.72
CA ALA A 358 16.93 11.14 19.80
C ALA A 358 15.85 10.39 19.02
N TRP A 359 14.71 10.13 19.67
CA TRP A 359 13.59 9.41 19.08
C TRP A 359 12.44 10.40 18.90
N ILE A 360 11.85 10.42 17.71
CA ILE A 360 10.55 11.04 17.52
C ILE A 360 9.55 9.95 17.18
N LEU A 361 8.48 9.92 17.95
CA LEU A 361 7.30 9.13 17.62
C LEU A 361 6.40 9.99 16.75
N TRP A 362 5.85 9.37 15.71
CA TRP A 362 4.77 9.93 14.91
C TRP A 362 3.58 8.98 14.90
N GLY A 363 2.41 9.52 15.18
CA GLY A 363 1.15 8.81 15.15
C GLY A 363 0.29 9.29 14.00
N GLU A 364 -0.27 8.35 13.24
CA GLU A 364 -1.28 8.59 12.21
C GLU A 364 -0.90 9.73 11.25
N PRO A 365 0.28 9.68 10.61
CA PRO A 365 0.61 10.64 9.56
C PRO A 365 -0.33 10.40 8.37
N VAL A 366 -1.12 11.40 8.03
CA VAL A 366 -2.17 11.30 7.00
C VAL A 366 -2.08 12.52 6.09
N LEU A 367 -2.22 12.26 4.78
CA LEU A 367 -2.54 13.28 3.80
C LEU A 367 -4.00 13.16 3.40
N THR A 368 -4.72 14.27 3.42
CA THR A 368 -6.16 14.33 3.10
C THR A 368 -6.38 15.35 2.00
N TRP A 369 -7.23 15.06 1.02
CA TRP A 369 -7.66 16.02 0.00
C TRP A 369 -9.05 15.70 -0.53
N THR A 370 -9.68 16.65 -1.22
CA THR A 370 -10.99 16.45 -1.87
C THR A 370 -10.83 15.88 -3.27
N GLN A 371 -11.76 15.03 -3.70
CA GLN A 371 -11.82 14.54 -5.08
C GLN A 371 -12.13 15.70 -6.03
N ASP A 372 -11.46 15.73 -7.18
CA ASP A 372 -11.79 16.66 -8.26
C ASP A 372 -13.21 16.33 -8.77
N SER A 373 -14.11 17.32 -8.68
CA SER A 373 -15.52 17.22 -9.07
C SER A 373 -15.73 17.18 -10.58
#